data_AF-A0A5R9GZB1-F1
#
_entry.id   AF-A0A5R9GZB1-F1
#
_cell.length_a   1.000
_cell.length_b   1.000
_cell.length_c   1.000
_cell.angle_alpha   90.00
_cell.angle_beta   90.00
_cell.angle_gamma   90.00
#
_symmetry.space_group_name_H-M   'P 1'
#
loop_
_entity.id
_entity.type
_entity.pdbx_description
1 polymer ?
#
loop_
_entity_poly.entity_id
_entity_poly.type
_entity_poly.pdbx_seq_one_letter_code
_entity_poly.pdbx_strand_id
1 'polypeptide(L)' 'MKENKTFDLEIQREVAKIGMTATLGATVVTSMFMKNKLAKNTHVIAGVAFCGFALWHHMLYQTKNNKKTDKLVSK' A
#
# COMPACT_ATOMS: atom_id res chain seq x y z
N MET A 1 -1.01 13.01 25.74
CA MET A 1 -1.66 13.37 24.46
C MET A 1 -1.62 12.14 23.53
N LYS A 2 -2.68 11.32 23.51
CA LYS A 2 -2.74 10.01 22.82
C LYS A 2 -4.04 9.86 22.00
N GLU A 3 -4.31 10.81 21.11
CA GLU A 3 -5.60 10.89 20.39
C GLU A 3 -5.53 10.80 18.85
N ASN A 4 -4.35 10.65 18.22
CA ASN A 4 -4.24 10.71 16.74
C ASN A 4 -4.13 9.33 16.01
N LYS A 5 -3.87 8.23 16.73
CA LYS A 5 -3.42 6.97 16.11
C LYS A 5 -4.47 6.27 15.23
N THR A 6 -5.76 6.55 15.43
CA THR A 6 -6.85 5.96 14.64
C THR A 6 -7.07 6.68 13.32
N PHE A 7 -6.98 8.02 13.33
CA PHE A 7 -7.09 8.84 12.12
C PHE A 7 -5.91 8.60 11.17
N ASP A 8 -4.70 8.50 11.73
CA ASP A 8 -3.49 8.14 10.97
C ASP A 8 -3.64 6.80 10.23
N LEU A 9 -4.26 5.79 10.83
CA LEU A 9 -4.44 4.48 10.20
C LEU A 9 -5.46 4.49 9.05
N GLU A 10 -6.43 5.40 9.09
CA GLU A 10 -7.42 5.55 8.03
C GLU A 10 -6.82 6.30 6.85
N ILE A 11 -6.16 7.43 7.12
CA ILE A 11 -5.39 8.19 6.14
C ILE A 11 -4.30 7.32 5.49
N GLN A 12 -3.55 6.55 6.26
CA GLN A 12 -2.51 5.67 5.69
C GLN A 12 -3.10 4.56 4.80
N ARG A 13 -4.32 4.08 5.06
CA ARG A 13 -5.00 3.12 4.17
C ARG A 13 -5.45 3.79 2.87
N GLU A 14 -5.98 5.00 2.94
CA GLU A 14 -6.35 5.77 1.75
C GLU A 14 -5.12 6.09 0.89
N VAL A 15 -4.03 6.55 1.52
CA VAL A 15 -2.74 6.79 0.85
C VAL A 15 -2.20 5.50 0.25
N ALA A 16 -2.26 4.37 0.96
CA ALA A 16 -1.85 3.09 0.40
C ALA A 16 -2.69 2.69 -0.82
N LYS A 17 -4.01 2.95 -0.80
CA LYS A 17 -4.92 2.72 -1.93
C LYS A 17 -4.57 3.58 -3.14
N ILE A 18 -4.37 4.88 -2.92
CA ILE A 18 -3.99 5.85 -3.96
C ILE A 18 -2.60 5.53 -4.51
N GLY A 19 -1.66 5.15 -3.64
CA GLY A 19 -0.32 4.70 -4.03
C GLY A 19 -0.34 3.43 -4.86
N MET A 20 -1.17 2.44 -4.50
CA MET A 20 -1.36 1.22 -5.28
C MET A 20 -1.93 1.52 -6.67
N THR A 21 -2.97 2.36 -6.79
CA THR A 21 -3.55 2.70 -8.11
C THR A 21 -2.60 3.53 -8.96
N ALA A 22 -1.87 4.47 -8.37
CA ALA A 22 -0.88 5.28 -9.06
C ALA A 22 0.29 4.43 -9.59
N THR A 23 0.86 3.57 -8.74
CA THR A 23 1.97 2.69 -9.14
C THR A 23 1.55 1.61 -10.13
N LEU A 24 0.31 1.12 -10.04
CA LEU A 24 -0.29 0.24 -11.04
C LEU A 24 -0.41 0.93 -12.40
N GLY A 25 -0.92 2.16 -12.45
CA GLY A 25 -0.99 2.94 -13.69
C GLY A 25 0.40 3.16 -14.31
N ALA A 26 1.39 3.52 -13.49
CA ALA A 26 2.77 3.67 -13.94
C ALA A 26 3.38 2.36 -14.46
N THR A 27 3.14 1.22 -13.80
CA THR A 27 3.64 -0.09 -14.27
C THR A 27 2.99 -0.51 -15.58
N VAL A 28 1.70 -0.24 -15.77
CA VAL A 28 0.95 -0.56 -17.00
C VAL A 28 1.40 0.32 -18.18
N VAL A 29 1.57 1.63 -17.97
CA VAL A 29 2.09 2.52 -19.03
C VAL A 29 3.53 2.13 -19.40
N THR A 30 4.35 1.81 -18.39
CA THR A 30 5.74 1.43 -18.62
C THR A 30 5.87 0.03 -19.24
N SER A 31 4.94 -0.91 -18.97
CA SER A 31 4.97 -2.25 -19.57
C SER A 31 4.76 -2.21 -21.08
N MET A 32 3.93 -1.27 -21.55
CA MET A 32 3.71 -1.04 -22.98
C MET A 32 4.96 -0.45 -23.69
N PHE A 33 5.92 0.10 -22.94
CA PHE A 33 7.16 0.70 -23.44
C PHE A 33 8.45 -0.10 -23.16
N MET A 34 8.36 -1.41 -22.84
CA MET A 34 9.52 -2.27 -22.47
C MET A 34 10.60 -2.50 -23.54
N LYS A 35 10.44 -1.96 -24.77
CA LYS A 35 11.47 -2.03 -25.83
C LYS A 35 12.76 -1.28 -25.48
N ASN A 36 12.70 -0.31 -24.57
CA ASN A 36 13.86 0.50 -24.18
C ASN A 36 14.43 0.05 -22.81
N LYS A 37 15.76 0.02 -22.67
CA LYS A 37 16.44 -0.39 -21.42
C LYS A 37 16.02 0.45 -20.20
N LEU A 38 15.72 1.73 -20.44
CA LEU A 38 15.27 2.70 -19.44
C LEU A 38 13.85 2.37 -18.95
N ALA A 39 12.92 2.07 -19.86
CA ALA A 39 11.56 1.66 -19.52
C ALA A 39 11.53 0.33 -18.77
N LYS A 40 12.41 -0.62 -19.13
CA LYS A 40 12.54 -1.89 -18.40
C LYS A 40 12.94 -1.67 -16.94
N ASN A 41 13.89 -0.77 -16.66
CA ASN A 41 14.28 -0.43 -15.29
C ASN A 41 13.15 0.29 -14.54
N THR A 42 12.48 1.25 -15.18
CA THR A 42 11.34 1.96 -14.57
C THR A 42 10.18 1.02 -14.24
N HIS A 43 9.89 0.02 -15.07
CA HIS A 43 8.85 -0.98 -14.80
C HIS A 43 9.20 -1.81 -13.57
N VAL A 44 10.45 -2.25 -13.44
CA VAL A 44 10.91 -3.01 -12.27
C VAL A 44 10.81 -2.15 -11.00
N ILE A 45 11.26 -0.89 -11.03
CA ILE A 45 11.17 0.02 -9.88
C ILE A 45 9.71 0.25 -9.49
N ALA A 46 8.84 0.52 -10.47
CA ALA A 46 7.41 0.72 -10.24
C ALA A 46 6.73 -0.55 -9.69
N GLY A 47 7.13 -1.73 -10.15
CA GLY A 47 6.65 -3.03 -9.65
C GLY A 47 7.10 -3.31 -8.21
N VAL A 48 8.35 -3.01 -7.86
CA VAL A 48 8.86 -3.12 -6.49
C VAL A 48 8.10 -2.17 -5.56
N ALA A 49 7.86 -0.92 -5.99
CA ALA A 49 7.06 0.04 -5.25
C ALA A 49 5.61 -0.46 -5.06
N PHE A 50 4.99 -1.02 -6.10
CA PHE A 50 3.65 -1.61 -6.03
C PHE A 50 3.59 -2.76 -5.00
N CYS A 51 4.56 -3.67 -5.02
CA CYS A 51 4.66 -4.75 -4.02
C CYS A 51 4.82 -4.21 -2.60
N GLY A 52 5.63 -3.16 -2.41
CA GLY A 52 5.79 -2.47 -1.13
C GLY A 52 4.48 -1.86 -0.62
N PHE A 53 3.74 -1.15 -1.49
CA PHE A 53 2.43 -0.60 -1.15
C PHE A 53 1.39 -1.69 -0.87
N ALA A 54 1.43 -2.82 -1.58
CA ALA A 54 0.52 -3.94 -1.34
C ALA A 54 0.79 -4.60 0.04
N LEU A 55 2.06 -4.79 0.39
CA LEU A 55 2.46 -5.30 1.71
C LEU A 55 2.08 -4.32 2.83
N TRP A 56 2.33 -3.03 2.63
CA TRP A 56 1.94 -1.96 3.57
C TRP A 56 0.41 -1.91 3.73
N HIS A 57 -0.34 -1.97 2.64
CA HIS A 57 -1.81 -2.02 2.66
C HIS A 57 -2.32 -3.25 3.44
N HIS A 58 -1.71 -4.42 3.27
CA HIS A 58 -2.12 -5.64 3.99
C HIS A 58 -1.79 -5.57 5.49
N MET A 59 -0.60 -5.11 5.88
CA MET A 59 -0.23 -4.90 7.29
C MET A 59 -1.15 -3.88 7.98
N LEU A 60 -1.48 -2.77 7.31
CA LEU A 60 -2.39 -1.76 7.84
C LEU A 60 -3.85 -2.21 7.89
N TYR A 61 -4.23 -3.22 7.11
CA TYR A 61 -5.53 -3.86 7.25
C TYR A 61 -5.58 -4.76 8.49
N GLN A 62 -4.53 -5.56 8.74
CA GLN A 62 -4.46 -6.47 9.90
C GLN A 62 -4.42 -5.75 11.25
N THR A 63 -3.84 -4.55 11.36
CA THR A 63 -3.88 -3.80 12.63
C THR A 63 -5.30 -3.39 13.07
N LYS A 64 -6.30 -3.41 12.18
CA LYS A 64 -7.72 -3.20 12.53
C LYS A 64 -8.34 -4.45 13.17
N ASN A 65 -7.90 -5.63 12.73
CA ASN A 65 -8.46 -6.92 13.17
C ASN A 65 -7.88 -7.37 14.52
N ASN A 66 -6.59 -7.14 14.77
CA ASN A 66 -5.99 -7.47 16.08
C ASN A 66 -6.59 -6.65 17.25
N LYS A 67 -7.09 -5.43 17.00
CA LYS A 67 -7.77 -4.65 18.04
C LYS A 67 -9.21 -5.10 18.33
N LYS A 68 -9.84 -5.86 17.42
CA LYS A 68 -11.19 -6.43 17.65
C LYS A 68 -11.12 -7.69 18.50
N THR A 69 -10.10 -8.52 18.31
CA THR A 69 -9.93 -9.76 19.07
C THR A 69 -9.60 -9.49 20.54
N ASP A 70 -8.80 -8.47 20.83
CA ASP A 70 -8.43 -8.08 22.21
C ASP A 70 -9.65 -7.55 23.02
N LYS A 71 -10.57 -6.81 22.38
CA LYS A 71 -11.79 -6.32 23.02
C LYS A 71 -12.87 -7.39 23.29
N LEU A 72 -12.79 -8.53 22.62
CA LEU A 72 -13.77 -9.62 22.77
C LEU A 72 -13.34 -10.66 23.83
N VAL A 73 -12.05 -10.68 24.20
CA VAL A 73 -11.51 -11.55 25.26
C VAL A 73 -11.57 -10.90 26.65
N SER A 74 -11.80 -9.58 26.73
CA SER A 74 -11.85 -8.83 27.99
C SER A 74 -13.27 -8.44 28.45
N LYS A 75 -14.34 -9.06 27.92
CA LYS A 75 -15.72 -8.78 28.33
C LYS A 75 -16.40 -10.02 28.93
#